data_AF-A0A2R8Z5N1-F1
#
_entry.id   AF-A0A2R8Z5N1-F1
#
_cell.length_a   1.000
_cell.length_b   1.000
_cell.length_c   1.000
_cell.angle_alpha   90.00
_cell.angle_beta   90.00
_cell.angle_gamma   90.00
#
_symmetry.space_group_name_H-M   'P 1'
#
loop_
_entity.id
_entity.type
_entity.pdbx_description
1 polymer ?
#
loop_
_entity_poly.entity_id
_entity_poly.type
_entity_poly.pdbx_seq_one_letter_code
_entity_poly.pdbx_strand_id
1 'polypeptide(L)'
;MADTTPNGPQGAGAVQFMMTNKLDTAMWLSRLFTVYCSALFVLPLLGLHEAASFYQRALLANALTSALRLHQRLPHFQLSRAFLAQALLEDSCHYLLYSLIFVNSYPVTMSIFPVLLFSLLHAATYTKKVLDARGSNSLPLLRSVLDKLSANQQNILKFIACNEIFLMPATVFMLFSGQGSLLQPFIYYRFLTLRYSSRRNPYCRTLFNELRIVVEHIIMKPACPLFVRRLCLQSIAFISRLAPTVP
;
A
#
# COMPACT_ATOMS: atom_id res chain seq x y z
N MET A 1 -52.80 5.98 19.43
CA MET A 1 -51.75 5.72 20.43
C MET A 1 -50.46 5.50 19.67
N ALA A 2 -49.49 6.39 19.87
CA ALA A 2 -48.22 6.38 19.17
C ALA A 2 -47.32 5.31 19.80
N ASP A 3 -46.99 4.28 19.02
CA ASP A 3 -46.04 3.26 19.44
C ASP A 3 -44.62 3.82 19.25
N THR A 4 -44.08 4.33 20.35
CA THR A 4 -42.71 4.83 20.44
C THR A 4 -41.80 3.61 20.60
N THR A 5 -41.15 3.22 19.51
CA THR A 5 -40.05 2.27 19.57
C THR A 5 -38.94 2.84 20.46
N PRO A 6 -38.34 2.04 21.36
CA PRO A 6 -37.35 2.55 22.29
C PRO A 6 -36.08 2.90 21.50
N ASN A 7 -35.72 4.18 21.52
CA ASN A 7 -34.42 4.68 21.11
C ASN A 7 -33.35 4.01 21.98
N GLY A 8 -32.85 2.85 21.55
CA GLY A 8 -31.59 2.31 22.04
C GLY A 8 -30.48 3.36 21.85
N PRO A 9 -29.53 3.48 22.79
CA PRO A 9 -28.53 4.54 22.74
C PRO A 9 -27.75 4.42 21.43
N GLN A 10 -27.84 5.43 20.56
CA GLN A 10 -27.23 5.45 19.22
C GLN A 10 -25.69 5.22 19.26
N GLY A 11 -25.05 5.40 20.42
CA GLY A 11 -23.64 5.03 20.67
C GLY A 11 -23.37 3.53 20.85
N ALA A 12 -24.36 2.73 21.25
CA ALA A 12 -24.22 1.28 21.40
C ALA A 12 -24.16 0.55 20.05
N GLY A 13 -24.75 1.13 18.98
CA GLY A 13 -24.73 0.56 17.63
C GLY A 13 -23.31 0.42 17.06
N ALA A 14 -22.46 1.43 17.24
CA ALA A 14 -21.08 1.39 16.75
C ALA A 14 -20.20 0.37 17.51
N VAL A 15 -20.31 0.35 18.83
CA VAL A 15 -19.58 -0.63 19.66
C VAL A 15 -20.03 -2.05 19.35
N GLN A 16 -21.35 -2.27 19.23
CA GLN A 16 -21.91 -3.56 18.85
C GLN A 16 -21.49 -3.99 17.43
N PHE A 17 -21.44 -3.04 16.48
CA PHE A 17 -20.96 -3.28 15.12
C PHE A 17 -19.49 -3.74 15.12
N MET A 18 -18.65 -3.09 15.92
CA MET A 18 -17.23 -3.46 16.06
C MET A 18 -17.08 -4.85 16.72
N MET A 19 -17.85 -5.12 17.78
CA MET A 19 -17.83 -6.42 18.47
C MET A 19 -18.33 -7.57 17.60
N THR A 20 -19.25 -7.30 16.66
CA THR A 20 -19.69 -8.27 15.65
C THR A 20 -18.59 -8.52 14.61
N ASN A 21 -17.85 -7.48 14.21
CA ASN A 21 -16.82 -7.54 13.17
C ASN A 21 -15.40 -7.51 13.77
N LYS A 22 -15.07 -8.47 14.64
CA LYS A 22 -13.83 -8.47 15.44
C LYS A 22 -12.56 -8.40 14.58
N LEU A 23 -12.48 -9.22 13.53
CA LEU A 23 -11.30 -9.26 12.66
C LEU A 23 -11.13 -7.96 11.86
N ASP A 24 -12.21 -7.40 11.33
CA ASP A 24 -12.15 -6.14 10.59
C ASP A 24 -11.81 -4.96 11.50
N THR A 25 -12.32 -4.98 12.74
CA THR A 25 -11.96 -4.03 13.79
C THR A 25 -10.48 -4.13 14.14
N ALA A 26 -9.95 -5.35 14.31
CA ALA A 26 -8.53 -5.56 14.60
C ALA A 26 -7.64 -5.03 13.46
N MET A 27 -8.00 -5.33 12.21
CA MET A 27 -7.30 -4.76 11.05
C MET A 27 -7.41 -3.23 11.00
N TRP A 28 -8.57 -2.66 11.32
CA TRP A 28 -8.76 -1.21 11.37
C TRP A 28 -7.85 -0.56 12.41
N LEU A 29 -7.81 -1.09 13.64
CA LEU A 29 -6.92 -0.61 14.70
C LEU A 29 -5.45 -0.71 14.28
N SER A 30 -5.04 -1.85 13.71
CA SER A 30 -3.67 -2.02 13.24
C SER A 30 -3.30 -1.02 12.13
N ARG A 31 -4.23 -0.69 11.23
CA ARG A 31 -4.02 0.34 10.19
C ARG A 31 -3.92 1.75 10.77
N LEU A 32 -4.76 2.09 11.76
CA LEU A 32 -4.64 3.38 12.46
C LEU A 32 -3.28 3.49 13.16
N PHE A 33 -2.81 2.41 13.78
CA PHE A 33 -1.47 2.37 14.37
C PHE A 33 -0.36 2.49 13.31
N THR A 34 -0.50 1.84 12.15
CA THR A 34 0.41 2.02 11.01
C THR A 34 0.47 3.48 10.56
N VAL A 35 -0.69 4.14 10.40
CA VAL A 35 -0.77 5.57 10.02
C VAL A 35 -0.06 6.45 11.05
N TYR A 36 -0.33 6.21 12.34
CA TYR A 36 0.31 6.93 13.44
C TYR A 36 1.84 6.79 13.43
N CYS A 37 2.35 5.56 13.35
CA CYS A 37 3.80 5.31 13.31
C CYS A 37 4.45 5.90 12.06
N SER A 38 3.78 5.78 10.91
CA SER A 38 4.26 6.34 9.64
C SER A 38 4.35 7.87 9.70
N ALA A 39 3.36 8.53 10.32
CA ALA A 39 3.35 9.97 10.48
C ALA A 39 4.51 10.45 11.38
N LEU A 40 4.77 9.75 12.49
CA LEU A 40 5.88 10.08 13.40
C LEU A 40 7.26 9.81 12.80
N PHE A 41 7.37 8.85 11.88
CA PHE A 41 8.60 8.63 11.13
C PHE A 41 8.83 9.72 10.07
N VAL A 42 7.80 10.10 9.31
CA VAL A 42 7.92 11.13 8.25
C VAL A 42 8.11 12.53 8.85
N LEU A 43 7.46 12.81 9.97
CA LEU A 43 7.58 14.05 10.73
C LEU A 43 8.22 13.72 12.09
N PRO A 44 9.57 13.69 12.19
CA PRO A 44 10.27 13.26 13.39
C PRO A 44 10.25 14.34 14.49
N LEU A 45 9.04 14.67 14.98
CA LEU A 45 8.81 15.65 16.06
C LEU A 45 9.46 15.21 17.39
N LEU A 46 9.74 13.91 17.54
CA LEU A 46 10.31 13.28 18.73
C LEU A 46 11.81 12.98 18.60
N GLY A 47 12.45 13.39 17.49
CA GLY A 47 13.87 13.16 17.22
C GLY A 47 14.17 12.03 16.22
N LEU A 48 15.37 12.07 15.61
CA LEU A 48 15.78 11.17 14.51
C LEU A 48 15.99 9.71 14.96
N HIS A 49 16.46 9.50 16.19
CA HIS A 49 16.69 8.15 16.72
C HIS A 49 15.36 7.39 16.90
N GLU A 50 14.35 8.07 17.44
CA GLU A 50 13.00 7.49 17.62
C GLU A 50 12.31 7.24 16.29
N ALA A 51 12.60 8.04 15.25
CA ALA A 51 12.02 7.86 13.93
C ALA A 51 12.30 6.46 13.35
N ALA A 52 13.52 5.91 13.54
CA ALA A 52 13.86 4.57 13.08
C ALA A 52 13.04 3.46 13.78
N SER A 53 12.72 3.64 15.06
CA SER A 53 11.81 2.74 15.79
C SER A 53 10.39 2.80 15.23
N PHE A 54 9.88 3.99 14.93
CA PHE A 54 8.56 4.16 14.31
C PHE A 54 8.49 3.59 12.89
N TYR A 55 9.59 3.66 12.11
CA TYR A 55 9.69 3.00 10.81
C TYR A 55 9.44 1.50 10.91
N GLN A 56 10.18 0.82 11.81
CA GLN A 56 10.02 -0.63 12.01
C GLN A 56 8.63 -0.99 12.51
N ARG A 57 8.09 -0.22 13.46
CA ARG A 57 6.73 -0.43 14.00
C ARG A 57 5.66 -0.27 12.92
N ALA A 58 5.79 0.71 12.03
CA ALA A 58 4.87 0.90 10.91
C ALA A 58 4.88 -0.32 9.96
N LEU A 59 6.07 -0.82 9.61
CA LEU A 59 6.21 -2.00 8.75
C LEU A 59 5.67 -3.28 9.42
N LEU A 60 5.95 -3.50 10.71
CA LEU A 60 5.43 -4.64 11.46
C LEU A 60 3.90 -4.58 11.60
N ALA A 61 3.33 -3.39 11.86
CA ALA A 61 1.88 -3.20 11.93
C ALA A 61 1.20 -3.47 10.57
N ASN A 62 1.84 -3.07 9.47
CA ASN A 62 1.39 -3.40 8.12
C ASN A 62 1.53 -4.89 7.79
N ALA A 63 2.62 -5.53 8.22
CA ALA A 63 2.80 -6.98 8.11
C ALA A 63 1.68 -7.73 8.83
N LEU A 64 1.36 -7.32 10.07
CA LEU A 64 0.25 -7.88 10.84
C LEU A 64 -1.10 -7.69 10.12
N THR A 65 -1.39 -6.48 9.65
CA THR A 65 -2.62 -6.17 8.89
C THR A 65 -2.73 -7.08 7.67
N SER A 66 -1.62 -7.24 6.94
CA SER A 66 -1.51 -8.05 5.74
C SER A 66 -1.71 -9.54 6.04
N ALA A 67 -1.12 -10.05 7.11
CA ALA A 67 -1.27 -11.43 7.57
C ALA A 67 -2.71 -11.75 8.00
N LEU A 68 -3.36 -10.85 8.77
CA LEU A 68 -4.76 -11.00 9.15
C LEU A 68 -5.68 -11.02 7.92
N ARG A 69 -5.44 -10.12 6.96
CA ARG A 69 -6.21 -10.08 5.71
C ARG A 69 -5.99 -11.32 4.85
N LEU A 70 -4.78 -11.89 4.87
CA LEU A 70 -4.47 -13.13 4.16
C LEU A 70 -5.21 -14.31 4.81
N HIS A 71 -5.21 -14.38 6.14
CA HIS A 71 -5.95 -15.39 6.90
C HIS A 71 -7.47 -15.33 6.64
N GLN A 72 -8.04 -14.12 6.47
CA GLN A 72 -9.45 -13.98 6.11
C GLN A 72 -9.79 -14.41 4.67
N ARG A 73 -8.82 -14.34 3.75
CA ARG A 73 -9.07 -14.54 2.31
C ARG A 73 -8.71 -15.93 1.80
N LEU A 74 -7.76 -16.58 2.44
CA LEU A 74 -7.38 -17.93 2.09
C LEU A 74 -8.23 -18.94 2.87
N PRO A 75 -8.50 -20.12 2.28
CA PRO A 75 -9.05 -21.24 3.04
C PRO A 75 -8.09 -21.66 4.16
N HIS A 76 -8.52 -22.60 5.01
CA HIS A 76 -7.68 -23.18 6.07
C HIS A 76 -6.26 -23.47 5.57
N PHE A 77 -5.27 -23.10 6.38
CA PHE A 77 -3.87 -23.19 6.01
C PHE A 77 -3.52 -24.62 5.55
N GLN A 78 -3.00 -24.72 4.33
CA GLN A 78 -2.50 -25.97 3.78
C GLN A 78 -1.14 -25.70 3.17
N LEU A 79 -0.13 -26.46 3.58
CA LEU A 79 1.21 -26.35 2.98
C LEU A 79 1.23 -27.08 1.62
N SER A 80 0.60 -26.47 0.62
CA SER A 80 0.54 -27.00 -0.75
C SER A 80 0.97 -25.95 -1.77
N ARG A 81 1.48 -26.41 -2.92
CA ARG A 81 1.82 -25.53 -4.04
C ARG A 81 0.62 -24.71 -4.51
N ALA A 82 -0.58 -25.30 -4.49
CA ALA A 82 -1.82 -24.63 -4.85
C ALA A 82 -2.15 -23.49 -3.87
N PHE A 83 -2.04 -23.75 -2.56
CA PHE A 83 -2.25 -22.74 -1.52
C PHE A 83 -1.25 -21.58 -1.65
N LEU A 84 0.05 -21.89 -1.85
CA LEU A 84 1.07 -20.86 -2.02
C LEU A 84 0.84 -20.04 -3.30
N ALA A 85 0.47 -20.68 -4.41
CA ALA A 85 0.14 -19.98 -5.65
C ALA A 85 -1.06 -19.04 -5.44
N GLN A 86 -2.09 -19.47 -4.73
CA GLN A 86 -3.24 -18.63 -4.39
C GLN A 86 -2.85 -17.47 -3.46
N ALA A 87 -2.02 -17.73 -2.45
CA ALA A 87 -1.51 -16.70 -1.54
C ALA A 87 -0.74 -15.61 -2.30
N LEU A 88 0.14 -16.00 -3.23
CA LEU A 88 0.93 -15.08 -4.05
C LEU A 88 0.08 -14.27 -5.05
N LEU A 89 -1.20 -14.59 -5.26
CA LEU A 89 -2.12 -13.76 -6.05
C LEU A 89 -2.80 -12.68 -5.19
N GLU A 90 -2.73 -12.77 -3.86
CA GLU A 90 -3.30 -11.78 -2.95
C GLU A 90 -2.36 -10.59 -2.75
N ASP A 91 -2.89 -9.37 -2.92
CA ASP A 91 -2.15 -8.13 -2.67
C ASP A 91 -1.64 -8.06 -1.21
N SER A 92 -2.39 -8.65 -0.26
CA SER A 92 -1.97 -8.75 1.15
C SER A 92 -0.68 -9.55 1.30
N CYS A 93 -0.48 -10.61 0.51
CA CYS A 93 0.77 -11.37 0.54
C CYS A 93 1.92 -10.53 0.02
N HIS A 94 1.70 -9.74 -1.05
CA HIS A 94 2.72 -8.85 -1.59
C HIS A 94 3.16 -7.82 -0.54
N TYR A 95 2.22 -7.21 0.18
CA TYR A 95 2.50 -6.23 1.22
C TYR A 95 3.08 -6.82 2.51
N LEU A 96 2.81 -8.10 2.78
CA LEU A 96 3.52 -8.85 3.82
C LEU A 96 5.01 -9.01 3.44
N LEU A 97 5.29 -9.50 2.22
CA LEU A 97 6.66 -9.63 1.71
C LEU A 97 7.37 -8.28 1.67
N TYR A 98 6.69 -7.24 1.20
CA TYR A 98 7.19 -5.86 1.21
C TYR A 98 7.67 -5.44 2.60
N SER A 99 6.85 -5.66 3.63
CA SER A 99 7.19 -5.29 5.00
C SER A 99 8.40 -6.07 5.51
N LEU A 100 8.51 -7.37 5.17
CA LEU A 100 9.64 -8.21 5.54
C LEU A 100 10.94 -7.83 4.84
N ILE A 101 10.89 -7.32 3.59
CA ILE A 101 12.06 -6.81 2.88
C ILE A 101 12.66 -5.63 3.62
N PHE A 102 11.82 -4.70 4.08
CA PHE A 102 12.26 -3.39 4.57
C PHE A 102 12.43 -3.29 6.09
N VAL A 103 11.82 -4.18 6.88
CA VAL A 103 11.83 -4.07 8.36
C VAL A 103 13.24 -4.09 8.97
N ASN A 104 14.16 -4.84 8.36
CA ASN A 104 15.55 -4.96 8.80
C ASN A 104 16.53 -4.16 7.92
N SER A 105 16.03 -3.44 6.92
CA SER A 105 16.86 -2.61 6.04
C SER A 105 17.06 -1.22 6.63
N TYR A 106 18.04 -0.49 6.11
CA TYR A 106 18.21 0.92 6.43
C TYR A 106 16.91 1.69 6.14
N PRO A 107 16.45 2.61 7.01
CA PRO A 107 15.16 3.29 6.83
C PRO A 107 15.09 4.09 5.53
N VAL A 108 14.10 3.78 4.69
CA VAL A 108 13.86 4.49 3.43
C VAL A 108 12.51 5.18 3.47
N THR A 109 12.49 6.51 3.45
CA THR A 109 11.25 7.28 3.51
C THR A 109 10.28 6.92 2.39
N MET A 110 10.79 6.71 1.17
CA MET A 110 9.96 6.28 0.05
C MET A 110 9.21 4.98 0.32
N SER A 111 9.78 4.04 1.09
CA SER A 111 9.14 2.74 1.38
C SER A 111 7.94 2.82 2.33
N ILE A 112 7.80 3.91 3.09
CA ILE A 112 6.66 4.07 4.00
C ILE A 112 5.42 4.59 3.30
N PHE A 113 5.56 5.35 2.20
CA PHE A 113 4.40 5.94 1.52
C PHE A 113 3.35 4.92 1.07
N PRO A 114 3.71 3.79 0.42
CA PRO A 114 2.73 2.77 0.06
C PRO A 114 1.98 2.21 1.28
N VAL A 115 2.71 1.92 2.34
CA VAL A 115 2.19 1.37 3.59
C VAL A 115 1.24 2.34 4.30
N LEU A 116 1.65 3.61 4.40
CA LEU A 116 0.86 4.69 4.97
C LEU A 116 -0.43 4.91 4.17
N LEU A 117 -0.34 5.06 2.85
CA LEU A 117 -1.48 5.43 2.02
C LEU A 117 -2.50 4.29 1.88
N PHE A 118 -2.04 3.03 1.76
CA PHE A 118 -2.96 1.89 1.81
C PHE A 118 -3.65 1.76 3.17
N SER A 119 -2.90 1.95 4.27
CA SER A 119 -3.46 1.93 5.61
C SER A 119 -4.47 3.06 5.81
N LEU A 120 -4.16 4.26 5.33
CA LEU A 120 -5.03 5.44 5.41
C LEU A 120 -6.33 5.25 4.64
N LEU A 121 -6.27 4.78 3.38
CA LEU A 121 -7.45 4.51 2.56
C LEU A 121 -8.37 3.48 3.24
N HIS A 122 -7.80 2.34 3.66
CA HIS A 122 -8.58 1.28 4.29
C HIS A 122 -9.08 1.64 5.68
N ALA A 123 -8.30 2.39 6.47
CA ALA A 123 -8.74 2.90 7.75
C ALA A 123 -9.91 3.86 7.56
N ALA A 124 -9.81 4.79 6.60
CA ALA A 124 -10.87 5.75 6.30
C ALA A 124 -12.18 5.08 5.86
N THR A 125 -12.12 4.07 4.97
CA THR A 125 -13.30 3.31 4.56
C THR A 125 -13.99 2.64 5.74
N TYR A 126 -13.24 2.06 6.67
CA TYR A 126 -13.83 1.42 7.85
C TYR A 126 -14.35 2.44 8.86
N THR A 127 -13.64 3.56 9.06
CA THR A 127 -14.09 4.68 9.91
C THR A 127 -15.44 5.22 9.43
N LYS A 128 -15.69 5.32 8.11
CA LYS A 128 -17.03 5.67 7.60
C LYS A 128 -18.11 4.70 8.07
N LYS A 129 -17.88 3.39 7.93
CA LYS A 129 -18.82 2.35 8.39
C LYS A 129 -19.12 2.47 9.89
N VAL A 130 -18.10 2.76 10.70
CA VAL A 130 -18.27 2.97 12.15
C VAL A 130 -19.07 4.24 12.44
N LEU A 131 -18.83 5.34 11.72
CA LEU A 131 -19.61 6.58 11.84
C LEU A 131 -21.07 6.38 11.44
N ASP A 132 -21.32 5.59 10.40
CA ASP A 132 -22.67 5.29 9.92
C ASP A 132 -23.43 4.42 10.93
N ALA A 133 -22.75 3.47 11.58
CA ALA A 133 -23.31 2.68 12.68
C ALA A 133 -23.60 3.49 13.96
N ARG A 134 -22.93 4.64 14.14
CA ARG A 134 -23.16 5.58 15.27
C ARG A 134 -24.32 6.54 15.01
N GLY A 135 -24.64 6.80 13.75
CA GLY A 135 -25.71 7.71 13.34
C GLY A 135 -25.31 8.62 12.18
N SER A 136 -26.27 8.87 11.29
CA SER A 136 -26.09 9.56 10.00
C SER A 136 -25.61 11.01 10.08
N ASN A 137 -25.61 11.66 11.25
CA ASN A 137 -25.13 13.05 11.41
C ASN A 137 -23.95 13.23 12.38
N SER A 138 -23.22 12.15 12.70
CA SER A 138 -22.04 12.25 13.55
C SER A 138 -20.82 12.83 12.80
N LEU A 139 -20.13 13.80 13.42
CA LEU A 139 -18.85 14.38 12.99
C LEU A 139 -18.77 14.79 11.50
N PRO A 140 -19.52 15.84 11.09
CA PRO A 140 -19.62 16.24 9.67
C PRO A 140 -18.27 16.62 9.06
N LEU A 141 -17.38 17.25 9.84
CA LEU A 141 -16.02 17.58 9.38
C LEU A 141 -15.22 16.32 9.03
N LEU A 142 -15.26 15.31 9.90
CA LEU A 142 -14.56 14.05 9.68
C LEU A 142 -15.11 13.34 8.44
N ARG A 143 -16.44 13.29 8.27
CA ARG A 143 -17.05 12.73 7.07
C ARG A 143 -16.58 13.43 5.80
N SER A 144 -16.57 14.76 5.77
CA SER A 144 -16.08 15.52 4.61
C SER A 144 -14.64 15.16 4.23
N VAL A 145 -13.75 15.00 5.23
CA VAL A 145 -12.37 14.56 4.99
C VAL A 145 -12.33 13.14 4.41
N LEU A 146 -13.10 12.22 4.99
CA LEU A 146 -13.16 10.83 4.52
C LEU A 146 -13.75 10.75 3.10
N ASP A 147 -14.71 11.61 2.75
CA ASP A 147 -15.32 11.71 1.41
C ASP A 147 -14.35 12.26 0.39
N LYS A 148 -13.61 13.33 0.71
CA LYS A 148 -12.53 13.84 -0.14
C LYS A 148 -11.44 12.81 -0.37
N LEU A 149 -11.11 12.02 0.64
CA LEU A 149 -10.11 10.96 0.53
C LEU A 149 -10.60 9.83 -0.39
N SER A 150 -11.86 9.40 -0.25
CA SER A 150 -12.46 8.40 -1.13
C SER A 150 -12.60 8.90 -2.57
N ALA A 151 -12.95 10.18 -2.77
CA ALA A 151 -13.00 10.79 -4.10
C ALA A 151 -11.64 10.78 -4.80
N ASN A 152 -10.55 10.94 -4.04
CA ASN A 152 -9.18 10.91 -4.56
C ASN A 152 -8.52 9.52 -4.54
N GLN A 153 -9.27 8.45 -4.23
CA GLN A 153 -8.71 7.11 -4.08
C GLN A 153 -7.89 6.66 -5.30
N GLN A 154 -8.37 6.92 -6.52
CA GLN A 154 -7.66 6.52 -7.73
C GLN A 154 -6.31 7.25 -7.88
N ASN A 155 -6.27 8.55 -7.59
CA ASN A 155 -5.04 9.35 -7.63
C ASN A 155 -4.04 8.84 -6.59
N ILE A 156 -4.52 8.50 -5.39
CA ILE A 156 -3.68 7.94 -4.32
C ILE A 156 -3.12 6.58 -4.73
N LEU A 157 -3.93 5.71 -5.34
CA LEU A 157 -3.47 4.39 -5.82
C LEU A 157 -2.45 4.52 -6.96
N LYS A 158 -2.64 5.48 -7.88
CA LYS A 158 -1.63 5.81 -8.91
C LYS A 158 -0.33 6.33 -8.28
N PHE A 159 -0.41 7.18 -7.26
CA PHE A 159 0.77 7.66 -6.53
C PHE A 159 1.51 6.51 -5.82
N ILE A 160 0.79 5.58 -5.18
CA ILE A 160 1.39 4.40 -4.58
C ILE A 160 2.10 3.56 -5.65
N ALA A 161 1.44 3.27 -6.77
CA ALA A 161 2.05 2.52 -7.87
C ALA A 161 3.30 3.23 -8.41
N CYS A 162 3.28 4.55 -8.52
CA CYS A 162 4.43 5.36 -8.91
C CYS A 162 5.60 5.17 -7.96
N ASN A 163 5.33 5.30 -6.66
CA ASN A 163 6.32 5.08 -5.62
C ASN A 163 6.88 3.64 -5.66
N GLU A 164 6.02 2.62 -5.82
CA GLU A 164 6.44 1.21 -5.96
C GLU A 164 7.43 1.02 -7.13
N ILE A 165 7.16 1.67 -8.27
CA ILE A 165 8.02 1.59 -9.47
C ILE A 165 9.36 2.28 -9.22
N PHE A 166 9.36 3.51 -8.72
CA PHE A 166 10.59 4.29 -8.49
C PHE A 166 11.45 3.76 -7.33
N LEU A 167 10.86 2.97 -6.43
CA LEU A 167 11.62 2.33 -5.36
C LEU A 167 12.55 1.24 -5.91
N MET A 168 12.26 0.63 -7.07
CA MET A 168 13.14 -0.38 -7.68
C MET A 168 14.56 0.16 -7.97
N PRO A 169 14.76 1.22 -8.77
CA PRO A 169 16.10 1.78 -8.96
C PRO A 169 16.70 2.29 -7.64
N ALA A 170 15.89 2.81 -6.71
CA ALA A 170 16.39 3.22 -5.40
C ALA A 170 17.01 2.04 -4.61
N THR A 171 16.39 0.85 -4.63
CA THR A 171 16.99 -0.35 -3.98
C THR A 171 18.32 -0.77 -4.59
N VAL A 172 18.50 -0.55 -5.90
CA VAL A 172 19.78 -0.80 -6.60
C VAL A 172 20.84 0.19 -6.15
N PHE A 173 20.50 1.49 -6.06
CA PHE A 173 21.44 2.50 -5.54
C PHE A 173 21.81 2.26 -4.08
N MET A 174 20.87 1.83 -3.24
CA MET A 174 21.15 1.47 -1.84
C MET A 174 22.12 0.30 -1.72
N LEU A 175 22.01 -0.70 -2.61
CA LEU A 175 22.97 -1.80 -2.66
C LEU A 175 24.38 -1.28 -2.94
N PHE A 176 24.55 -0.44 -3.97
CA PHE A 176 25.87 0.13 -4.30
C PHE A 176 26.40 1.09 -3.23
N SER A 177 25.52 1.72 -2.45
CA SER A 177 25.89 2.62 -1.34
C SER A 177 26.16 1.87 -0.03
N GLY A 178 26.03 0.54 0.02
CA GLY A 178 26.22 -0.27 1.22
C GLY A 178 25.08 -0.16 2.26
N GLN A 179 23.97 0.48 1.90
CA GLN A 179 22.81 0.70 2.79
C GLN A 179 21.72 -0.37 2.64
N GLY A 180 21.86 -1.28 1.66
CA GLY A 180 20.92 -2.36 1.40
C GLY A 180 21.60 -3.72 1.37
N SER A 181 20.83 -4.78 1.66
CA SER A 181 21.28 -6.16 1.48
C SER A 181 21.44 -6.50 0.00
N LEU A 182 22.38 -7.39 -0.34
CA LEU A 182 22.57 -7.92 -1.70
C LEU A 182 21.28 -8.48 -2.29
N LEU A 183 20.45 -9.14 -1.47
CA LEU A 183 19.21 -9.78 -1.92
C LEU A 183 18.04 -8.79 -2.06
N GLN A 184 18.14 -7.60 -1.46
CA GLN A 184 17.05 -6.61 -1.42
C GLN A 184 16.50 -6.26 -2.81
N PRO A 185 17.31 -5.85 -3.81
CA PRO A 185 16.78 -5.53 -5.14
C PRO A 185 16.17 -6.73 -5.86
N PHE A 186 16.67 -7.95 -5.64
CA PHE A 186 16.12 -9.16 -6.26
C PHE A 186 14.74 -9.52 -5.69
N ILE A 187 14.60 -9.48 -4.37
CA ILE A 187 13.32 -9.75 -3.71
C ILE A 187 12.33 -8.63 -4.03
N TYR A 188 12.78 -7.37 -4.08
CA TYR A 188 11.96 -6.23 -4.47
C TYR A 188 11.47 -6.33 -5.92
N TYR A 189 12.34 -6.76 -6.84
CA TYR A 189 11.94 -7.06 -8.22
C TYR A 189 10.82 -8.11 -8.26
N ARG A 190 10.92 -9.18 -7.46
CA ARG A 190 9.84 -10.18 -7.37
C ARG A 190 8.55 -9.58 -6.84
N PHE A 191 8.60 -8.77 -5.79
CA PHE A 191 7.44 -8.01 -5.33
C PHE A 191 6.83 -7.18 -6.48
N LEU A 192 7.63 -6.41 -7.21
CA LEU A 192 7.14 -5.55 -8.28
C LEU A 192 6.52 -6.35 -9.45
N THR A 193 7.10 -7.51 -9.80
CA THR A 193 6.49 -8.40 -10.81
C THR A 193 5.14 -8.94 -10.37
N LEU A 194 4.98 -9.31 -9.09
CA LEU A 194 3.71 -9.75 -8.54
C LEU A 194 2.66 -8.63 -8.55
N ARG A 195 3.07 -7.40 -8.23
CA ARG A 195 2.21 -6.20 -8.28
C ARG A 195 1.79 -5.87 -9.70
N TYR A 196 2.70 -5.97 -10.67
CA TYR A 196 2.41 -5.77 -12.10
C TYR A 196 1.39 -6.79 -12.63
N SER A 197 1.51 -8.04 -12.21
CA SER A 197 0.60 -9.14 -12.59
C SER A 197 -0.70 -9.19 -11.76
N SER A 198 -0.86 -8.33 -10.74
CA SER A 198 -2.07 -8.33 -9.92
C SER A 198 -3.30 -7.98 -10.75
N ARG A 199 -4.33 -8.84 -10.66
CA ARG A 199 -5.63 -8.61 -11.32
C ARG A 199 -6.50 -7.62 -10.56
N ARG A 200 -6.33 -7.54 -9.23
CA ARG A 200 -7.16 -6.68 -8.36
C ARG A 200 -6.70 -5.24 -8.33
N ASN A 201 -5.42 -5.00 -8.57
CA ASN A 201 -4.84 -3.67 -8.62
C ASN A 201 -4.07 -3.47 -9.95
N PRO A 202 -4.73 -2.92 -10.98
CA PRO A 202 -4.10 -2.72 -12.29
C PRO A 202 -3.19 -1.49 -12.36
N TYR A 203 -3.17 -0.63 -11.33
CA TYR A 203 -2.53 0.69 -11.40
C TYR A 203 -1.02 0.62 -11.65
N CYS A 204 -0.33 -0.41 -11.13
CA CYS A 204 1.09 -0.62 -11.42
C CYS A 204 1.33 -0.85 -12.92
N ARG A 205 0.56 -1.76 -13.54
CA ARG A 205 0.64 -2.03 -14.98
C ARG A 205 0.24 -0.82 -15.82
N THR A 206 -0.85 -0.15 -15.47
CA THR A 206 -1.29 1.08 -16.15
C THR A 206 -0.21 2.14 -16.12
N LEU A 207 0.43 2.36 -14.97
CA LEU A 207 1.43 3.40 -14.84
C LEU A 207 2.73 3.08 -15.57
N PHE A 208 3.17 1.82 -15.60
CA PHE A 208 4.28 1.41 -16.47
C PHE A 208 4.01 1.73 -17.95
N ASN A 209 2.78 1.50 -18.42
CA ASN A 209 2.39 1.84 -19.78
C ASN A 209 2.33 3.37 -19.99
N GLU A 210 1.72 4.11 -19.07
CA GLU A 210 1.67 5.58 -19.12
C GLU A 210 3.09 6.18 -19.14
N LEU A 211 4.00 5.71 -18.27
CA LEU A 211 5.40 6.15 -18.23
C LEU A 211 6.13 5.86 -19.53
N ARG A 212 5.92 4.67 -20.11
CA ARG A 212 6.50 4.32 -21.41
C ARG A 212 6.04 5.29 -22.50
N ILE A 213 4.73 5.55 -22.60
CA ILE A 213 4.17 6.48 -23.59
C ILE A 213 4.74 7.89 -23.41
N VAL A 214 4.87 8.36 -22.17
CA VAL A 214 5.46 9.68 -21.87
C VAL A 214 6.92 9.74 -22.33
N VAL A 215 7.72 8.71 -22.03
CA VAL A 215 9.13 8.66 -22.47
C VAL A 215 9.22 8.62 -24.00
N GLU A 216 8.39 7.79 -24.66
CA GLU A 216 8.31 7.71 -26.12
C GLU A 216 7.94 9.07 -26.74
N HIS A 217 6.98 9.78 -26.16
CA HIS A 217 6.59 11.12 -26.61
C HIS A 217 7.72 12.15 -26.43
N ILE A 218 8.48 12.09 -25.33
CA ILE A 218 9.62 12.98 -25.09
C ILE A 218 10.73 12.77 -26.13
N ILE A 219 11.07 11.52 -26.45
CA ILE A 219 12.15 11.21 -27.40
C ILE A 219 11.79 11.46 -28.87
N MET A 220 10.49 11.52 -29.19
CA MET A 220 9.98 11.88 -30.52
C MET A 220 10.18 13.36 -30.85
N LYS A 221 10.38 14.23 -29.85
CA LYS A 221 10.62 15.66 -30.08
C LYS A 221 11.92 15.88 -30.86
N PRO A 222 11.94 16.80 -31.85
CA PRO A 222 13.12 17.06 -32.68
C PRO A 222 14.28 17.66 -31.86
N ALA A 223 14.00 18.32 -30.73
CA ALA A 223 14.98 18.89 -29.83
C ALA A 223 15.69 17.85 -28.91
N CYS A 224 15.32 16.57 -28.96
CA CYS A 224 15.89 15.56 -28.08
C CYS A 224 17.29 15.10 -28.59
N PRO A 225 18.36 15.24 -27.78
CA PRO A 225 19.69 14.78 -28.16
C PRO A 225 19.73 13.28 -28.49
N LEU A 226 20.49 12.89 -29.51
CA LEU A 226 20.58 11.49 -29.96
C LEU A 226 21.00 10.52 -28.85
N PHE A 227 21.89 10.96 -27.96
CA PHE A 227 22.30 10.16 -26.80
C PHE A 227 21.13 9.83 -25.87
N VAL A 228 20.32 10.84 -25.51
CA VAL A 228 19.14 10.67 -24.63
C VAL A 228 18.13 9.74 -25.29
N ARG A 229 17.85 9.93 -26.58
CA ARG A 229 16.97 9.05 -27.35
C ARG A 229 17.43 7.60 -27.30
N ARG A 230 18.72 7.32 -27.54
CA ARG A 230 19.27 5.96 -27.49
C ARG A 230 19.16 5.34 -26.10
N LEU A 231 19.51 6.09 -25.05
CA LEU A 231 19.46 5.63 -23.66
C LEU A 231 18.01 5.28 -23.25
N CYS A 232 17.04 6.13 -23.58
CA CYS A 232 15.63 5.89 -23.29
C CYS A 232 15.10 4.64 -24.02
N LEU A 233 15.41 4.48 -25.32
CA LEU A 233 14.97 3.29 -26.08
C LEU A 233 15.58 2.00 -25.52
N GLN A 234 16.86 2.02 -25.15
CA GLN A 234 17.52 0.88 -24.49
C GLN A 234 16.89 0.56 -23.13
N SER A 235 16.55 1.59 -22.35
CA SER A 235 15.89 1.44 -21.05
C SER A 235 14.49 0.84 -21.21
N ILE A 236 13.70 1.32 -22.17
CA ILE A 236 12.37 0.76 -22.49
C ILE A 236 12.50 -0.71 -22.90
N ALA A 237 13.45 -1.03 -23.78
CA ALA A 237 13.68 -2.41 -24.22
C ALA A 237 14.15 -3.32 -23.07
N PHE A 238 14.98 -2.81 -22.15
CA PHE A 238 15.41 -3.56 -20.97
C PHE A 238 14.25 -3.83 -20.01
N ILE A 239 13.50 -2.80 -19.62
CA ILE A 239 12.35 -2.92 -18.70
C ILE A 239 11.28 -3.83 -19.31
N SER A 240 11.00 -3.68 -20.60
CA SER A 240 9.98 -4.50 -21.30
C SER A 240 10.37 -5.99 -21.33
N ARG A 241 11.67 -6.32 -21.41
CA ARG A 241 12.14 -7.72 -21.31
C ARG A 241 12.00 -8.31 -19.91
N LEU A 242 12.01 -7.47 -18.88
CA LEU A 242 11.82 -7.88 -17.49
C LEU A 242 10.35 -7.95 -17.07
N ALA A 243 9.43 -7.47 -17.90
CA ALA A 243 8.00 -7.51 -17.62
C ALA A 243 7.49 -8.96 -17.72
N PRO A 244 6.72 -9.45 -16.74
CA PRO A 244 6.14 -10.79 -16.82
C PRO A 244 5.04 -10.83 -17.89
N THR A 245 4.87 -11.98 -18.53
CA THR A 245 3.75 -12.22 -19.45
C THR A 245 2.45 -12.19 -18.65
N VAL A 246 1.57 -11.23 -18.93
CA VAL A 246 0.28 -11.11 -18.28
C VAL A 246 -0.75 -11.90 -19.10
N PRO A 247 -1.52 -12.82 -18.47
CA PRO A 247 -2.61 -13.53 -19.13
C PRO A 247 -3.83 -12.63 -19.37
#